data_AF-A0A401IMT6-F1
#
_entry.id   AF-A0A401IMT6-F1
#
_cell.length_a   1.000
_cell.length_b   1.000
_cell.length_c   1.000
_cell.angle_alpha   90.00
_cell.angle_beta   90.00
_cell.angle_gamma   90.00
#
_symmetry.space_group_name_H-M   'P 1'
#
loop_
_entity.id
_entity.type
_entity.pdbx_description
1 polymer ?
#
loop_
_entity_poly.entity_id
_entity_poly.type
_entity_poly.pdbx_seq_one_letter_code
_entity_poly.pdbx_strand_id
1 'polypeptide(L)'
;MLFSPYKPRQWPSIPLACLLEDIPENYLTGQSCPLATPLLIPLACLLEDIPQSYLTGQFYPLATPLLTPLACLLEDIPQSRLNGQYYSLVTPFACIWQVGWLAFYRKNLAQPGVNYWEWKYQLLSDQVNPELSLLLTLPEPQPIIKGVLESLAQDNPIVWTWANLCAFQKWHQQATQKLGLASMKAIYLICYRTPWDRLQWLFTENSPPINQDFFDVSSPWWKVLGITAFSSPFKVEQAYKNLLRLWHPDLTLHPLAHQITARLNGAYEQYIIRSQRQAERINSIQQWFKSK
;
A
#
# COMPACT_ATOMS: atom_id res chain seq x y z
N MET A 1 6.80 -35.66 24.54
CA MET A 1 7.37 -34.34 24.20
C MET A 1 6.29 -33.57 23.45
N LEU A 2 5.57 -32.72 24.16
CA LEU A 2 4.42 -31.96 23.65
C LEU A 2 4.79 -30.47 23.75
N PHE A 3 4.77 -29.80 22.61
CA PHE A 3 4.98 -28.36 22.51
C PHE A 3 3.75 -27.62 23.06
N SER A 4 4.03 -26.68 23.98
CA SER A 4 3.06 -25.74 24.52
C SER A 4 2.78 -24.63 23.49
N PRO A 5 1.51 -24.22 23.30
CA PRO A 5 1.19 -23.05 22.49
C PRO A 5 1.52 -21.76 23.25
N TYR A 6 2.21 -20.84 22.59
CA TYR A 6 2.45 -19.47 23.05
C TYR A 6 1.10 -18.73 23.13
N LYS A 7 0.70 -18.32 24.34
CA LYS A 7 -0.39 -17.36 24.55
C LYS A 7 0.05 -15.96 24.07
N PRO A 8 -0.81 -15.19 23.40
CA PRO A 8 -0.55 -13.78 23.16
C PRO A 8 -0.57 -13.02 24.50
N ARG A 9 0.40 -12.12 24.70
CA ARG A 9 0.39 -11.14 25.79
C ARG A 9 -0.81 -10.21 25.58
N GLN A 10 -1.85 -10.38 26.39
CA GLN A 10 -2.86 -9.35 26.62
C GLN A 10 -2.17 -8.17 27.31
N TRP A 11 -2.19 -7.01 26.67
CA TRP A 11 -1.91 -5.74 27.34
C TRP A 11 -3.15 -5.34 28.15
N PRO A 12 -2.99 -4.70 29.32
CA PRO A 12 -4.11 -4.32 30.15
C PRO A 12 -4.99 -3.30 29.41
N SER A 13 -6.29 -3.54 29.40
CA SER A 13 -7.31 -2.55 29.09
C SER A 13 -7.16 -1.41 30.10
N ILE A 14 -6.59 -0.28 29.67
CA ILE A 14 -6.55 0.93 30.49
C ILE A 14 -8.01 1.42 30.61
N PRO A 15 -8.56 1.60 31.82
CA PRO A 15 -9.92 2.10 31.98
C PRO A 15 -9.98 3.52 31.42
N LEU A 16 -10.86 3.72 30.44
CA LEU A 16 -11.26 5.03 29.93
C LEU A 16 -12.16 5.65 31.01
N ALA A 17 -11.89 6.89 31.41
CA ALA A 17 -12.76 7.63 32.31
C ALA A 17 -13.06 8.99 31.69
N CYS A 18 -14.31 9.45 31.81
CA CYS A 18 -14.72 10.80 31.44
C CYS A 18 -14.84 11.66 32.71
N LEU A 19 -14.42 12.93 32.65
CA LEU A 19 -14.40 13.80 33.84
C LEU A 19 -15.81 14.10 34.35
N LEU A 20 -16.82 14.02 33.47
CA LEU A 20 -18.21 14.39 33.73
C LEU A 20 -19.16 13.36 33.09
N GLU A 21 -18.85 12.07 33.22
CA GLU A 21 -19.75 10.98 32.82
C GLU A 21 -21.02 11.04 33.68
N ASP A 22 -22.20 11.07 33.04
CA ASP A 22 -23.52 10.95 33.68
C ASP A 22 -23.89 12.00 34.75
N ILE A 23 -23.43 13.25 34.63
CA ILE A 23 -23.84 14.29 35.59
C ILE A 23 -25.32 14.63 35.40
N PRO A 24 -26.15 14.59 36.47
CA PRO A 24 -27.57 14.90 36.39
C PRO A 24 -27.83 16.31 35.85
N GLU A 25 -28.91 16.46 35.07
CA GLU A 25 -29.32 17.68 34.33
C GLU A 25 -29.32 18.98 35.16
N ASN A 26 -29.39 18.87 36.48
CA ASN A 26 -29.60 19.99 37.40
C ASN A 26 -28.30 20.59 37.96
N TYR A 27 -27.14 19.96 37.72
CA TYR A 27 -25.89 20.30 38.42
C TYR A 27 -24.96 21.27 37.68
N LEU A 28 -25.18 21.59 36.40
CA LEU A 28 -24.17 22.28 35.56
C LEU A 28 -24.41 23.79 35.32
N THR A 29 -25.39 24.41 35.96
CA THR A 29 -25.63 25.86 35.82
C THR A 29 -24.70 26.68 36.73
N GLY A 30 -23.80 27.45 36.11
CA GLY A 30 -23.04 28.50 36.80
C GLY A 30 -21.90 28.02 37.72
N GLN A 31 -21.42 26.78 37.56
CA GLN A 31 -20.31 26.29 38.37
C GLN A 31 -18.96 26.80 37.84
N SER A 32 -18.11 27.27 38.77
CA SER A 32 -16.67 27.37 38.55
C SER A 32 -16.03 26.08 39.09
N CYS A 33 -15.16 25.45 38.31
CA CYS A 33 -14.41 24.26 38.74
C CYS A 33 -12.94 24.65 38.95
N PRO A 34 -12.57 25.16 40.14
CA PRO A 34 -11.24 25.72 40.38
C PRO A 34 -10.12 24.68 40.55
N LEU A 35 -10.44 23.38 40.64
CA LEU A 35 -9.47 22.34 41.00
C LEU A 35 -9.66 21.06 40.17
N ALA A 36 -9.33 21.11 38.89
CA ALA A 36 -8.97 19.89 38.16
C ALA A 36 -7.55 19.50 38.59
N THR A 37 -7.44 18.62 39.60
CA THR A 37 -6.15 18.05 40.02
C THR A 37 -5.58 17.21 38.88
N PRO A 38 -4.25 17.12 38.69
CA PRO A 38 -3.67 16.35 37.59
C PRO A 38 -4.04 14.87 37.75
N LEU A 39 -4.97 14.40 36.91
CA LEU A 39 -5.37 13.00 36.85
C LEU A 39 -4.26 12.20 36.15
N LEU A 40 -3.84 11.10 36.78
CA LEU A 40 -2.78 10.20 36.29
C LEU A 40 -3.32 9.14 35.29
N ILE A 41 -4.56 9.27 34.85
CA ILE A 41 -5.28 8.29 34.00
C ILE A 41 -5.67 9.00 32.68
N PRO A 42 -5.58 8.33 31.51
CA PRO A 42 -6.01 8.93 30.26
C PRO A 42 -7.51 9.24 30.31
N LEU A 43 -7.86 10.53 30.25
CA LEU A 43 -9.23 10.95 30.02
C LEU A 43 -9.54 10.87 28.53
N ALA A 44 -10.66 10.23 28.16
CA ALA A 44 -11.11 10.17 26.78
C ALA A 44 -11.78 11.49 26.34
N CYS A 45 -12.67 12.02 27.18
CA CYS A 45 -13.48 13.20 26.92
C CYS A 45 -13.58 14.12 28.15
N LEU A 46 -13.63 15.44 27.92
CA LEU A 46 -13.86 16.44 28.99
C LEU A 46 -15.36 16.71 29.20
N LEU A 47 -16.16 16.61 28.13
CA LEU A 47 -17.57 17.00 28.08
C LEU A 47 -18.31 16.09 27.08
N GLU A 48 -18.60 14.85 27.48
CA GLU A 48 -19.43 13.93 26.69
C GLU A 48 -20.91 14.16 27.06
N ASP A 49 -21.80 14.19 26.07
CA ASP A 49 -23.27 14.26 26.24
C ASP A 49 -23.89 15.46 26.98
N ILE A 50 -23.20 16.60 27.09
CA ILE A 50 -23.79 17.79 27.74
C ILE A 50 -24.91 18.40 26.89
N PRO A 51 -26.11 18.68 27.47
CA PRO A 51 -27.21 19.23 26.72
C PRO A 51 -26.89 20.60 26.10
N GLN A 52 -27.31 20.78 24.85
CA GLN A 52 -26.98 21.92 23.98
C GLN A 52 -27.32 23.31 24.54
N SER A 53 -28.18 23.41 25.57
CA SER A 53 -28.65 24.67 26.17
C SER A 53 -27.75 25.26 27.26
N TYR A 54 -26.73 24.54 27.76
CA TYR A 54 -26.04 24.89 29.01
C TYR A 54 -24.60 25.44 28.88
N LEU A 55 -24.08 25.58 27.66
CA LEU A 55 -22.68 25.97 27.40
C LEU A 55 -22.44 27.49 27.33
N THR A 56 -23.49 28.31 27.45
CA THR A 56 -23.35 29.77 27.42
C THR A 56 -22.84 30.31 28.76
N GLY A 57 -21.69 31.01 28.74
CA GLY A 57 -21.15 31.74 29.89
C GLY A 57 -20.22 30.95 30.82
N GLN A 58 -19.73 29.77 30.42
CA GLN A 58 -18.78 28.99 31.21
C GLN A 58 -17.36 29.57 31.13
N PHE A 59 -16.64 29.58 32.25
CA PHE A 59 -15.29 30.13 32.38
C PHE A 59 -14.37 29.14 33.11
N TYR A 60 -13.30 28.71 32.45
CA TYR A 60 -12.32 27.76 32.98
C TYR A 60 -10.93 28.43 33.11
N PRO A 61 -10.66 29.15 34.20
CA PRO A 61 -9.46 29.98 34.31
C PRO A 61 -8.14 29.21 34.45
N LEU A 62 -8.19 27.91 34.78
CA LEU A 62 -7.02 27.10 35.17
C LEU A 62 -6.97 25.73 34.50
N ALA A 63 -7.52 25.58 33.28
CA ALA A 63 -7.30 24.37 32.49
C ALA A 63 -5.83 24.32 32.02
N THR A 64 -4.94 23.82 32.88
CA THR A 64 -3.55 23.51 32.51
C THR A 64 -3.53 22.44 31.42
N PRO A 65 -2.52 22.43 30.52
CA PRO A 65 -2.36 21.37 29.54
C PRO A 65 -2.28 20.03 30.27
N LEU A 66 -3.28 19.18 30.07
CA LEU A 66 -3.28 17.83 30.59
C LEU A 66 -2.03 17.11 30.05
N LEU A 67 -1.30 16.42 30.92
CA LEU A 67 -0.19 15.54 30.54
C LEU A 67 -0.66 14.32 29.72
N THR A 68 -1.97 14.13 29.61
CA THR A 68 -2.65 13.10 28.84
C THR A 68 -3.54 13.72 27.75
N PRO A 69 -3.49 13.21 26.51
CA PRO A 69 -4.27 13.73 25.40
C PRO A 69 -5.75 13.40 25.61
N LEU A 70 -6.62 14.42 25.59
CA LEU A 70 -8.06 14.25 25.41
C LEU A 70 -8.33 13.93 23.94
N ALA A 71 -9.19 12.94 23.66
CA ALA A 71 -9.53 12.54 22.29
C ALA A 71 -10.55 13.49 21.65
N CYS A 72 -11.49 14.00 22.43
CA CYS A 72 -12.53 14.90 21.95
C CYS A 72 -12.76 16.00 22.99
N LEU A 73 -12.51 17.26 22.63
CA LEU A 73 -12.86 18.38 23.51
C LEU A 73 -14.34 18.77 23.33
N LEU A 74 -14.91 18.63 22.12
CA LEU A 74 -16.24 19.15 21.75
C LEU A 74 -16.78 18.43 20.48
N GLU A 75 -17.09 17.14 20.56
CA GLU A 75 -17.46 16.34 19.37
C GLU A 75 -18.77 16.80 18.70
N ASP A 76 -19.70 17.41 19.45
CA ASP A 76 -21.07 17.69 18.97
C ASP A 76 -21.55 19.15 19.06
N ILE A 77 -20.66 20.14 19.17
CA ILE A 77 -21.06 21.55 19.31
C ILE A 77 -21.09 22.26 17.94
N PRO A 78 -22.24 22.81 17.51
CA PRO A 78 -22.30 23.60 16.28
C PRO A 78 -21.49 24.89 16.39
N GLN A 79 -20.75 25.20 15.32
CA GLN A 79 -19.82 26.34 15.20
C GLN A 79 -20.44 27.72 15.53
N SER A 80 -21.77 27.84 15.40
CA SER A 80 -22.54 29.06 15.68
C SER A 80 -22.70 29.41 17.17
N ARG A 81 -22.39 28.49 18.09
CA ARG A 81 -22.60 28.66 19.55
C ARG A 81 -21.32 28.93 20.35
N LEU A 82 -20.16 28.99 19.69
CA LEU A 82 -18.86 29.32 20.32
C LEU A 82 -18.61 30.85 20.47
N ASN A 83 -19.55 31.69 20.02
CA ASN A 83 -19.44 33.14 20.15
C ASN A 83 -19.54 33.59 21.62
N GLY A 84 -18.48 34.24 22.13
CA GLY A 84 -18.41 34.78 23.49
C GLY A 84 -17.70 33.90 24.52
N GLN A 85 -17.20 32.73 24.13
CA GLN A 85 -16.37 31.88 24.97
C GLN A 85 -14.89 32.26 24.79
N TYR A 86 -14.19 32.51 25.89
CA TYR A 86 -12.76 32.84 25.87
C TYR A 86 -11.97 31.65 26.41
N TYR A 87 -11.35 30.89 25.51
CA TYR A 87 -10.35 29.89 25.87
C TYR A 87 -8.98 30.54 25.67
N SER A 88 -8.18 30.64 26.73
CA SER A 88 -6.79 31.15 26.62
C SER A 88 -5.86 30.18 25.88
N LEU A 89 -6.38 29.04 25.41
CA LEU A 89 -5.70 28.12 24.53
C LEU A 89 -6.14 28.43 23.09
N VAL A 90 -5.23 29.06 22.37
CA VAL A 90 -5.33 29.38 20.94
C VAL A 90 -5.78 28.14 20.15
N THR A 91 -6.86 28.32 19.35
CA THR A 91 -7.49 27.44 18.33
C THR A 91 -8.51 26.36 18.78
N PRO A 92 -9.67 26.26 18.09
CA PRO A 92 -10.82 25.42 18.48
C PRO A 92 -10.67 23.91 18.21
N PHE A 93 -9.45 23.40 18.03
CA PHE A 93 -9.18 21.96 17.84
C PHE A 93 -8.19 21.47 18.89
N ALA A 94 -8.61 21.58 20.15
CA ALA A 94 -7.83 21.08 21.26
C ALA A 94 -7.43 19.60 21.06
N CYS A 95 -6.13 19.36 21.25
CA CYS A 95 -5.46 18.06 21.32
C CYS A 95 -5.43 17.24 20.02
N ILE A 96 -4.61 17.68 19.06
CA ILE A 96 -3.93 16.76 18.14
C ILE A 96 -3.22 15.71 19.00
N TRP A 97 -3.71 14.46 19.05
CA TRP A 97 -2.97 13.37 19.68
C TRP A 97 -1.75 13.03 18.80
N GLN A 98 -0.72 13.87 18.91
CA GLN A 98 0.45 13.82 18.04
C GLN A 98 1.13 12.46 18.09
N VAL A 99 1.24 11.91 19.31
CA VAL A 99 1.80 10.58 19.55
C VAL A 99 0.99 9.49 18.84
N GLY A 100 -0.34 9.57 18.85
CA GLY A 100 -1.21 8.61 18.16
C GLY A 100 -1.11 8.67 16.65
N TRP A 101 -1.12 9.87 16.07
CA TRP A 101 -0.93 10.06 14.63
C TRP A 101 0.43 9.55 14.17
N LEU A 102 1.51 9.91 14.88
CA LEU A 102 2.85 9.40 14.57
C LEU A 102 2.94 7.88 14.73
N ALA A 103 2.29 7.30 15.74
CA ALA A 103 2.22 5.85 15.91
C ALA A 103 1.44 5.16 14.77
N PHE A 104 0.31 5.75 14.35
CA PHE A 104 -0.46 5.29 13.19
C PHE A 104 0.38 5.30 11.92
N TYR A 105 1.04 6.42 11.60
CA TYR A 105 1.87 6.51 10.40
C TYR A 105 3.03 5.51 10.44
N ARG A 106 3.75 5.41 11.56
CA ARG A 106 4.86 4.46 11.72
C ARG A 106 4.42 3.01 11.59
N LYS A 107 3.22 2.67 12.10
CA LYS A 107 2.66 1.32 11.98
C LYS A 107 2.28 0.97 10.54
N ASN A 108 1.76 1.94 9.79
CA ASN A 108 1.30 1.74 8.41
C ASN A 108 2.39 2.02 7.35
N LEU A 109 3.51 2.62 7.73
CA LEU A 109 4.66 2.77 6.85
C LEU A 109 5.19 1.39 6.43
N ALA A 110 5.62 1.27 5.17
CA ALA A 110 6.13 0.04 4.57
C ALA A 110 5.14 -1.15 4.58
N GLN A 111 3.84 -0.90 4.79
CA GLN A 111 2.79 -1.93 4.70
C GLN A 111 2.23 -2.03 3.27
N PRO A 112 1.85 -3.23 2.82
CA PRO A 112 1.21 -3.42 1.52
C PRO A 112 -0.17 -2.76 1.46
N GLY A 113 -0.55 -2.23 0.29
CA GLY A 113 -1.86 -1.63 0.07
C GLY A 113 -2.01 -0.20 0.61
N VAL A 114 -0.98 0.39 1.20
CA VAL A 114 -1.06 1.74 1.77
C VAL A 114 -0.83 2.81 0.70
N ASN A 115 -1.82 3.69 0.54
CA ASN A 115 -1.69 4.89 -0.28
C ASN A 115 -1.19 6.08 0.54
N TYR A 116 0.07 6.44 0.38
CA TYR A 116 0.64 7.57 1.10
C TYR A 116 0.05 8.94 0.69
N TRP A 117 -0.48 9.09 -0.53
CA TRP A 117 -1.05 10.39 -0.95
C TRP A 117 -2.32 10.77 -0.18
N GLU A 118 -3.01 9.80 0.42
CA GLU A 118 -4.11 10.08 1.37
C GLU A 118 -3.62 10.80 2.64
N TRP A 119 -2.32 10.76 2.93
CA TRP A 119 -1.73 11.40 4.10
C TRP A 119 -1.22 12.82 3.82
N LYS A 120 -1.23 13.28 2.55
CA LYS A 120 -0.65 14.57 2.13
C LYS A 120 -1.20 15.78 2.88
N TYR A 121 -2.47 15.73 3.27
CA TYR A 121 -3.16 16.80 3.98
C TYR A 121 -3.50 16.43 5.43
N GLN A 122 -2.99 15.28 5.89
CA GLN A 122 -3.21 14.81 7.25
C GLN A 122 -2.16 15.39 8.20
N LEU A 123 -2.55 15.54 9.46
CA LEU A 123 -1.74 16.18 10.48
C LEU A 123 -0.45 15.40 10.73
N LEU A 124 0.69 16.10 10.80
CA LEU A 124 2.02 15.55 11.14
C LEU A 124 2.58 14.53 10.14
N SER A 125 1.98 14.38 8.96
CA SER A 125 2.48 13.42 7.95
C SER A 125 3.88 13.77 7.43
N ASP A 126 4.21 15.06 7.42
CA ASP A 126 5.52 15.62 7.08
C ASP A 126 6.59 15.38 8.15
N GLN A 127 6.19 14.99 9.37
CA GLN A 127 7.07 14.77 10.53
C GLN A 127 7.42 13.30 10.74
N VAL A 128 6.88 12.38 9.93
CA VAL A 128 7.07 10.93 10.12
C VAL A 128 8.50 10.50 9.79
N ASN A 129 8.95 10.83 8.57
CA ASN A 129 10.31 10.64 8.07
C ASN A 129 10.53 11.52 6.82
N PRO A 130 11.78 11.88 6.49
CA PRO A 130 12.05 12.75 5.35
C PRO A 130 11.68 12.13 3.99
N GLU A 131 11.77 10.81 3.85
CA GLU A 131 11.45 10.10 2.60
C GLU A 131 9.97 10.22 2.23
N LEU A 132 9.07 10.10 3.21
CA LEU A 132 7.64 10.29 3.03
C LEU A 132 7.35 11.73 2.63
N SER A 133 7.97 12.70 3.28
CA SER A 133 7.82 14.11 2.92
C SER A 133 8.25 14.37 1.49
N LEU A 134 9.38 13.79 1.05
CA LEU A 134 9.83 13.85 -0.35
C LEU A 134 8.84 13.20 -1.31
N LEU A 135 8.32 12.00 -0.97
CA LEU A 135 7.32 11.30 -1.77
C LEU A 135 6.06 12.15 -1.99
N LEU A 136 5.57 12.82 -0.95
CA LEU A 136 4.34 13.63 -0.99
C LEU A 136 4.49 14.95 -1.76
N THR A 137 5.73 15.37 -2.04
CA THR A 137 6.00 16.48 -2.97
C THR A 137 5.70 16.12 -4.44
N LEU A 138 5.73 14.84 -4.79
CA LEU A 138 5.40 14.37 -6.14
C LEU A 138 3.89 14.50 -6.40
N PRO A 139 3.49 14.70 -7.68
CA PRO A 139 2.08 14.63 -8.05
C PRO A 139 1.52 13.24 -7.74
N GLU A 140 0.25 13.19 -7.36
CA GLU A 140 -0.43 11.92 -7.11
C GLU A 140 -0.37 11.05 -8.39
N PRO A 141 0.10 9.79 -8.28
CA PRO A 141 0.24 8.91 -9.42
C PRO A 141 -1.13 8.49 -9.95
N GLN A 142 -1.18 8.17 -11.25
CA GLN A 142 -2.37 7.55 -11.85
C GLN A 142 -2.67 6.19 -11.18
N PRO A 143 -3.93 5.71 -11.20
CA PRO A 143 -4.34 4.48 -10.52
C PRO A 143 -3.47 3.25 -10.83
N ILE A 144 -3.00 3.12 -12.08
CA ILE A 144 -2.11 2.02 -12.50
C ILE A 144 -0.78 2.05 -11.74
N ILE A 145 -0.17 3.23 -11.63
CA ILE A 145 1.11 3.42 -10.94
C ILE A 145 0.91 3.28 -9.43
N LYS A 146 -0.21 3.81 -8.91
CA LYS A 146 -0.60 3.66 -7.50
C LYS A 146 -0.69 2.19 -7.11
N GLY A 147 -1.38 1.36 -7.91
CA GLY A 147 -1.46 -0.08 -7.67
C GLY A 147 -0.09 -0.79 -7.72
N VAL A 148 0.84 -0.33 -8.56
CA VAL A 148 2.23 -0.83 -8.56
C VAL A 148 2.92 -0.46 -7.25
N LEU A 149 2.87 0.80 -6.83
CA LEU A 149 3.51 1.29 -5.60
C LEU A 149 2.98 0.59 -4.35
N GLU A 150 1.67 0.47 -4.21
CA GLU A 150 0.99 -0.20 -3.09
C GLU A 150 1.34 -1.70 -2.99
N SER A 151 1.68 -2.30 -4.13
CA SER A 151 2.01 -3.72 -4.19
C SER A 151 3.50 -4.00 -3.94
N LEU A 152 4.39 -2.99 -4.01
CA LEU A 152 5.83 -3.15 -3.80
C LEU A 152 6.21 -3.82 -2.47
N ALA A 153 5.50 -3.48 -1.38
CA ALA A 153 5.74 -4.04 -0.06
C ALA A 153 5.25 -5.50 0.10
N GLN A 154 4.62 -6.09 -0.91
CA GLN A 154 4.19 -7.48 -0.88
C GLN A 154 5.37 -8.44 -1.13
N ASP A 155 5.41 -9.52 -0.35
CA ASP A 155 6.41 -10.58 -0.48
C ASP A 155 6.20 -11.44 -1.74
N ASN A 156 4.96 -11.56 -2.21
CA ASN A 156 4.65 -12.31 -3.42
C ASN A 156 4.94 -11.48 -4.69
N PRO A 157 5.47 -12.11 -5.76
CA PRO A 157 5.68 -11.44 -7.03
C PRO A 157 4.32 -11.04 -7.60
N ILE A 158 4.14 -9.72 -7.69
CA ILE A 158 2.93 -9.09 -8.17
C ILE A 158 2.78 -9.48 -9.65
N VAL A 159 1.57 -9.84 -10.06
CA VAL A 159 1.26 -10.03 -11.49
C VAL A 159 1.21 -8.63 -12.14
N TRP A 160 2.38 -8.05 -12.38
CA TRP A 160 2.49 -6.81 -13.13
C TRP A 160 2.25 -7.10 -14.60
N THR A 161 1.30 -6.37 -15.19
CA THR A 161 1.15 -6.36 -16.64
C THR A 161 2.26 -5.51 -17.26
N TRP A 162 2.53 -5.72 -18.56
CA TRP A 162 3.46 -4.86 -19.29
C TRP A 162 3.07 -3.38 -19.24
N ALA A 163 1.77 -3.08 -19.30
CA ALA A 163 1.26 -1.71 -19.18
C ALA A 163 1.61 -1.09 -17.81
N ASN A 164 1.47 -1.85 -16.73
CA ASN A 164 1.83 -1.41 -15.39
C ASN A 164 3.33 -1.10 -15.30
N LEU A 165 4.18 -1.96 -15.86
CA LEU A 165 5.63 -1.79 -15.87
C LEU A 165 6.04 -0.52 -16.63
N CYS A 166 5.53 -0.33 -17.84
CA CYS A 166 5.85 0.87 -18.64
C CYS A 166 5.37 2.16 -17.98
N ALA A 167 4.17 2.15 -17.39
CA ALA A 167 3.63 3.31 -16.68
C ALA A 167 4.49 3.64 -15.45
N PHE A 168 4.86 2.63 -14.68
CA PHE A 168 5.73 2.78 -13.53
C PHE A 168 7.13 3.27 -13.92
N GLN A 169 7.70 2.76 -15.02
CA GLN A 169 8.99 3.23 -15.54
C GLN A 169 9.00 4.71 -15.87
N LYS A 170 7.98 5.17 -16.61
CA LYS A 170 7.82 6.58 -16.95
C LYS A 170 7.68 7.46 -15.71
N TRP A 171 6.86 7.02 -14.75
CA TRP A 171 6.68 7.75 -13.49
C TRP A 171 7.98 7.81 -12.68
N HIS A 172 8.70 6.68 -12.55
CA HIS A 172 9.99 6.64 -11.85
C HIS A 172 11.00 7.59 -12.48
N GLN A 173 11.08 7.64 -13.82
CA GLN A 173 11.98 8.57 -14.51
C GLN A 173 11.62 10.03 -14.19
N GLN A 174 10.35 10.40 -14.22
CA GLN A 174 9.89 11.75 -13.87
C GLN A 174 10.16 12.09 -12.39
N ALA A 175 9.92 11.15 -11.49
CA ALA A 175 10.19 11.32 -10.06
C ALA A 175 11.70 11.47 -9.80
N THR A 176 12.52 10.68 -10.49
CA THR A 176 13.98 10.72 -10.40
C THR A 176 14.55 12.04 -10.95
N GLN A 177 13.97 12.60 -12.01
CA GLN A 177 14.34 13.93 -12.50
C GLN A 177 14.07 15.04 -11.47
N LYS A 178 13.04 14.89 -10.63
CA LYS A 178 12.67 15.87 -9.62
C LYS A 178 13.44 15.73 -8.31
N LEU A 179 13.59 14.51 -7.81
CA LEU A 179 14.12 14.23 -6.46
C LEU A 179 15.55 13.69 -6.46
N GLY A 180 16.05 13.24 -7.62
CA GLY A 180 17.30 12.50 -7.73
C GLY A 180 17.16 11.01 -7.40
N LEU A 181 18.05 10.19 -7.97
CA LEU A 181 18.01 8.74 -7.84
C LEU A 181 18.24 8.27 -6.39
N ALA A 182 19.14 8.93 -5.65
CA ALA A 182 19.43 8.57 -4.26
C ALA A 182 18.19 8.69 -3.36
N SER A 183 17.44 9.79 -3.50
CA SER A 183 16.17 10.02 -2.81
C SER A 183 15.13 8.97 -3.17
N MET A 184 14.99 8.64 -4.46
CA MET A 184 14.06 7.60 -4.91
C MET A 184 14.39 6.22 -4.32
N LYS A 185 15.68 5.86 -4.25
CA LYS A 185 16.11 4.61 -3.60
C LYS A 185 15.73 4.58 -2.11
N ALA A 186 15.94 5.68 -1.40
CA ALA A 186 15.55 5.81 0.00
C ALA A 186 14.03 5.70 0.18
N ILE A 187 13.25 6.36 -0.68
CA ILE A 187 11.78 6.27 -0.69
C ILE A 187 11.31 4.82 -0.88
N TYR A 188 11.85 4.09 -1.86
CA TYR A 188 11.46 2.69 -2.05
C TYR A 188 11.78 1.83 -0.84
N LEU A 189 12.94 2.06 -0.21
CA LEU A 189 13.35 1.31 0.97
C LEU A 189 12.47 1.63 2.19
N ILE A 190 12.23 2.90 2.48
CA ILE A 190 11.56 3.35 3.70
C ILE A 190 10.04 3.30 3.58
N CYS A 191 9.47 3.82 2.50
CA CYS A 191 8.02 3.87 2.31
C CYS A 191 7.46 2.54 1.79
N TYR A 192 8.22 1.76 1.04
CA TYR A 192 7.70 0.56 0.36
C TYR A 192 8.43 -0.73 0.73
N ARG A 193 9.34 -0.69 1.72
CA ARG A 193 10.16 -1.84 2.16
C ARG A 193 10.87 -2.56 1.01
N THR A 194 11.16 -1.84 -0.06
CA THR A 194 11.64 -2.43 -1.30
C THR A 194 13.07 -2.00 -1.56
N PRO A 195 14.06 -2.89 -1.37
CA PRO A 195 15.45 -2.56 -1.66
C PRO A 195 15.61 -2.29 -3.16
N TRP A 196 16.51 -1.36 -3.50
CA TRP A 196 16.72 -0.95 -4.89
C TRP A 196 17.06 -2.11 -5.81
N ASP A 197 17.81 -3.11 -5.33
CA ASP A 197 18.22 -4.28 -6.10
C ASP A 197 17.00 -5.06 -6.65
N ARG A 198 15.87 -5.04 -5.94
CA ARG A 198 14.61 -5.65 -6.39
C ARG A 198 13.97 -4.91 -7.55
N LEU A 199 14.27 -3.62 -7.74
CA LEU A 199 13.69 -2.77 -8.78
C LEU A 199 14.68 -2.41 -9.89
N GLN A 200 15.98 -2.48 -9.64
CA GLN A 200 17.01 -2.03 -10.57
C GLN A 200 16.87 -2.63 -11.97
N TRP A 201 16.47 -3.89 -12.08
CA TRP A 201 16.27 -4.58 -13.35
C TRP A 201 15.24 -3.89 -14.25
N LEU A 202 14.25 -3.19 -13.67
CA LEU A 202 13.26 -2.42 -14.43
C LEU A 202 13.88 -1.25 -15.19
N PHE A 203 15.02 -0.75 -14.73
CA PHE A 203 15.61 0.50 -15.19
C PHE A 203 16.98 0.30 -15.85
N THR A 204 17.50 -0.93 -15.84
CA THR A 204 18.83 -1.24 -16.38
C THR A 204 18.72 -1.69 -17.83
N GLU A 205 19.49 -1.06 -18.72
CA GLU A 205 19.50 -1.36 -20.17
C GLU A 205 20.04 -2.77 -20.51
N ASN A 206 20.76 -3.41 -19.59
CA ASN A 206 21.36 -4.73 -19.76
C ASN A 206 20.44 -5.91 -19.39
N SER A 207 19.19 -5.64 -19.02
CA SER A 207 18.22 -6.70 -18.71
C SER A 207 17.83 -7.46 -19.99
N PRO A 208 17.64 -8.80 -19.95
CA PRO A 208 17.18 -9.54 -21.11
C PRO A 208 15.87 -8.93 -21.63
N PRO A 209 15.71 -8.80 -22.97
CA PRO A 209 14.59 -8.07 -23.56
C PRO A 209 13.27 -8.69 -23.11
N ILE A 210 12.46 -7.87 -22.44
CA ILE A 210 11.14 -8.26 -21.96
C ILE A 210 10.15 -8.05 -23.11
N ASN A 211 9.67 -9.15 -23.70
CA ASN A 211 8.61 -9.09 -24.69
C ASN A 211 7.24 -8.94 -24.00
N GLN A 212 6.43 -8.00 -24.48
CA GLN A 212 5.03 -7.82 -24.06
C GLN A 212 4.22 -9.12 -24.13
N ASP A 213 4.50 -9.98 -25.11
CA ASP A 213 3.79 -11.25 -25.30
C ASP A 213 3.94 -12.21 -24.10
N PHE A 214 4.94 -12.01 -23.24
CA PHE A 214 5.10 -12.80 -22.01
C PHE A 214 4.00 -12.51 -20.97
N PHE A 215 3.38 -11.32 -21.01
CA PHE A 215 2.38 -10.89 -20.02
C PHE A 215 0.95 -10.95 -20.55
N ASP A 216 0.80 -11.05 -21.87
CA ASP A 216 -0.50 -11.20 -22.50
C ASP A 216 -0.90 -12.68 -22.55
N VAL A 217 -1.90 -13.05 -21.75
CA VAL A 217 -2.46 -14.41 -21.69
C VAL A 217 -3.10 -14.81 -23.03
N SER A 218 -3.62 -13.84 -23.78
CA SER A 218 -4.24 -14.07 -25.09
C SER A 218 -3.21 -14.25 -26.22
N SER A 219 -1.94 -13.95 -25.96
CA SER A 219 -0.90 -14.07 -26.97
C SER A 219 -0.72 -15.54 -27.42
N PRO A 220 -0.71 -15.80 -28.74
CA PRO A 220 -0.53 -17.14 -29.24
C PRO A 220 0.91 -17.63 -29.02
N TRP A 221 1.09 -18.94 -28.90
CA TRP A 221 2.38 -19.56 -28.59
C TRP A 221 3.56 -19.09 -29.45
N TRP A 222 3.34 -18.83 -30.74
CA TRP A 222 4.42 -18.42 -31.66
C TRP A 222 4.93 -17.00 -31.37
N LYS A 223 4.07 -16.09 -30.90
CA LYS A 223 4.48 -14.75 -30.47
C LYS A 223 5.32 -14.82 -29.20
N VAL A 224 4.85 -15.61 -28.23
CA VAL A 224 5.56 -15.86 -26.97
C VAL A 224 6.97 -16.42 -27.23
N LEU A 225 7.11 -17.32 -28.20
CA LEU A 225 8.40 -17.90 -28.58
C LEU A 225 9.22 -17.01 -29.54
N GLY A 226 8.71 -15.85 -29.97
CA GLY A 226 9.42 -14.93 -30.87
C GLY A 226 9.64 -15.48 -32.29
N ILE A 227 8.71 -16.32 -32.78
CA ILE A 227 8.81 -16.98 -34.09
C ILE A 227 7.51 -16.81 -34.90
N THR A 228 7.51 -17.26 -36.15
CA THR A 228 6.30 -17.20 -36.99
C THR A 228 5.42 -18.45 -36.78
N ALA A 229 4.11 -18.30 -36.99
CA ALA A 229 3.12 -19.37 -36.81
C ALA A 229 3.38 -20.64 -37.67
N PHE A 230 4.17 -20.51 -38.73
CA PHE A 230 4.52 -21.57 -39.68
C PHE A 230 5.97 -22.03 -39.55
N SER A 231 6.64 -21.73 -38.43
CA SER A 231 8.03 -22.16 -38.19
C SER A 231 8.13 -23.69 -38.14
N SER A 232 9.26 -24.23 -38.63
CA SER A 232 9.53 -25.66 -38.60
C SER A 232 9.67 -26.19 -37.16
N PRO A 233 9.39 -27.48 -36.89
CA PRO A 233 9.51 -28.05 -35.56
C PRO A 233 10.88 -27.82 -34.91
N PHE A 234 11.95 -27.98 -35.69
CA PHE A 234 13.31 -27.69 -35.24
C PHE A 234 13.49 -26.23 -34.78
N LYS A 235 12.96 -25.27 -35.55
CA LYS A 235 13.04 -23.84 -35.19
C LYS A 235 12.24 -23.52 -33.94
N VAL A 236 11.08 -24.15 -33.76
CA VAL A 236 10.25 -23.99 -32.55
C VAL A 236 10.99 -24.50 -31.32
N GLU A 237 11.54 -25.71 -31.38
CA GLU A 237 12.27 -26.33 -30.28
C GLU A 237 13.55 -25.54 -29.93
N GLN A 238 14.28 -25.09 -30.94
CA GLN A 238 15.47 -24.27 -30.75
C GLN A 238 15.13 -22.93 -30.09
N ALA A 239 14.06 -22.24 -30.53
CA ALA A 239 13.62 -20.99 -29.92
C ALA A 239 13.22 -21.19 -28.45
N TYR A 240 12.44 -22.22 -28.15
CA TYR A 240 12.05 -22.58 -26.79
C TYR A 240 13.27 -22.86 -25.89
N LYS A 241 14.20 -23.71 -26.33
CA LYS A 241 15.42 -24.04 -25.57
C LYS A 241 16.30 -22.81 -25.32
N ASN A 242 16.44 -21.92 -26.32
CA ASN A 242 17.20 -20.70 -26.18
C ASN A 242 16.56 -19.74 -25.16
N LEU A 243 15.24 -19.55 -25.23
CA LEU A 243 14.51 -18.70 -24.30
C LEU A 243 14.53 -19.28 -22.88
N LEU A 244 14.39 -20.60 -22.72
CA LEU A 244 14.54 -21.24 -21.43
C LEU A 244 15.93 -21.03 -20.83
N ARG A 245 17.01 -21.20 -21.61
CA ARG A 245 18.36 -20.92 -21.11
C ARG A 245 18.52 -19.47 -20.64
N LEU A 246 17.85 -18.53 -21.31
CA LEU A 246 17.90 -17.11 -20.97
C LEU A 246 17.03 -16.74 -19.77
N TRP A 247 15.95 -17.47 -19.50
CA TRP A 247 14.95 -17.10 -18.48
C TRP A 247 14.80 -18.13 -17.36
N HIS A 248 15.62 -19.19 -17.35
CA HIS A 248 15.55 -20.25 -16.35
C HIS A 248 15.73 -19.65 -14.94
N PRO A 249 14.87 -19.96 -13.96
CA PRO A 249 14.98 -19.40 -12.61
C PRO A 249 16.31 -19.74 -11.92
N ASP A 250 16.86 -20.93 -12.17
CA ASP A 250 18.14 -21.34 -11.57
C ASP A 250 19.35 -20.67 -12.24
N LEU A 251 19.21 -20.20 -13.48
CA LEU A 251 20.32 -19.57 -14.22
C LEU A 251 20.24 -18.05 -14.16
N THR A 252 19.04 -17.49 -13.98
CA THR A 252 18.79 -16.06 -13.98
C THR A 252 18.20 -15.62 -12.66
N LEU A 253 18.87 -14.67 -12.02
CA LEU A 253 18.38 -14.00 -10.82
C LEU A 253 17.30 -12.96 -11.14
N HIS A 254 16.69 -13.03 -12.33
CA HIS A 254 15.67 -12.08 -12.73
C HIS A 254 14.38 -12.36 -11.97
N PRO A 255 13.74 -11.36 -11.32
CA PRO A 255 12.57 -11.62 -10.46
C PRO A 255 11.36 -12.14 -11.24
N LEU A 256 11.28 -11.85 -12.54
CA LEU A 256 10.25 -12.40 -13.44
C LEU A 256 10.58 -13.76 -14.06
N ALA A 257 11.76 -14.35 -13.77
CA ALA A 257 12.21 -15.59 -14.39
C ALA A 257 11.20 -16.73 -14.25
N HIS A 258 10.61 -16.90 -13.06
CA HIS A 258 9.57 -17.89 -12.82
C HIS A 258 8.32 -17.65 -13.68
N GLN A 259 7.81 -16.41 -13.73
CA GLN A 259 6.61 -16.07 -14.48
C GLN A 259 6.83 -16.27 -15.99
N ILE A 260 7.96 -15.79 -16.51
CA ILE A 260 8.30 -15.90 -17.93
C ILE A 260 8.53 -17.36 -18.30
N THR A 261 9.24 -18.13 -17.47
CA THR A 261 9.44 -19.58 -17.69
C THR A 261 8.12 -20.35 -17.72
N ALA A 262 7.21 -20.07 -16.77
CA ALA A 262 5.88 -20.67 -16.79
C ALA A 262 5.12 -20.34 -18.08
N ARG A 263 5.20 -19.08 -18.55
CA ARG A 263 4.59 -18.67 -19.81
C ARG A 263 5.20 -19.36 -21.03
N LEU A 264 6.52 -19.51 -21.07
CA LEU A 264 7.26 -20.21 -22.12
C LEU A 264 6.85 -21.70 -22.19
N ASN A 265 6.76 -22.36 -21.05
CA ASN A 265 6.32 -23.75 -20.96
C ASN A 265 4.89 -23.90 -21.49
N GLY A 266 3.96 -23.06 -21.04
CA GLY A 266 2.58 -23.10 -21.54
C GLY A 266 2.48 -22.82 -23.05
N ALA A 267 3.31 -21.93 -23.60
CA ALA A 267 3.37 -21.71 -25.05
C ALA A 267 3.89 -22.95 -25.80
N TYR A 268 4.94 -23.60 -25.30
CA TYR A 268 5.48 -24.80 -25.92
C TYR A 268 4.49 -25.98 -25.87
N GLU A 269 3.77 -26.14 -24.76
CA GLU A 269 2.68 -27.13 -24.63
C GLU A 269 1.56 -26.90 -25.66
N GLN A 270 1.13 -25.64 -25.86
CA GLN A 270 0.16 -25.30 -26.90
C GLN A 270 0.63 -25.71 -28.30
N TYR A 271 1.92 -25.54 -28.59
CA TYR A 271 2.51 -25.99 -29.84
C TYR A 271 2.45 -27.53 -29.98
N ILE A 272 2.85 -28.28 -28.95
CA ILE A 272 2.82 -29.75 -28.96
C ILE A 272 1.39 -30.25 -29.22
N ILE A 273 0.40 -29.74 -28.48
CA ILE A 273 -1.01 -30.12 -28.64
C ILE A 273 -1.49 -29.85 -30.08
N ARG A 274 -1.15 -28.68 -30.64
CA ARG A 274 -1.52 -28.34 -32.02
C ARG A 274 -0.86 -29.27 -33.03
N SER A 275 0.41 -29.59 -32.84
CA SER A 275 1.16 -30.50 -33.72
C SER A 275 0.56 -31.91 -33.71
N GLN A 276 0.20 -32.42 -32.53
CA GLN A 276 -0.48 -33.72 -32.38
C GLN A 276 -1.82 -33.75 -33.10
N ARG A 277 -2.69 -32.75 -32.86
CA ARG A 277 -3.99 -32.64 -33.55
C ARG A 277 -3.84 -32.58 -35.07
N GLN A 278 -2.81 -31.91 -35.57
CA GLN A 278 -2.55 -31.82 -37.00
C GLN A 278 -2.09 -33.18 -37.57
N ALA A 279 -1.23 -33.92 -36.85
CA ALA A 279 -0.82 -35.26 -37.24
C ALA A 279 -2.00 -36.24 -37.27
N GLU A 280 -2.85 -36.22 -36.24
CA GLU A 280 -4.09 -37.01 -36.18
C GLU A 280 -5.00 -36.71 -37.37
N ARG A 281 -5.22 -35.44 -37.68
CA ARG A 281 -6.05 -35.03 -38.82
C ARG A 281 -5.50 -35.54 -40.15
N ILE A 282 -4.19 -35.47 -40.36
CA ILE A 282 -3.54 -35.99 -41.58
C ILE A 282 -3.71 -37.51 -41.66
N ASN A 283 -3.50 -38.22 -40.55
CA ASN A 283 -3.69 -39.67 -40.49
C ASN A 283 -5.13 -40.09 -40.81
N SER A 284 -6.13 -39.39 -40.27
CA SER A 284 -7.55 -39.66 -40.57
C SER A 284 -7.88 -39.44 -42.04
N ILE A 285 -7.32 -38.39 -42.67
CA ILE A 285 -7.48 -38.13 -44.11
C ILE A 285 -6.84 -39.25 -44.92
N GLN A 286 -5.63 -39.68 -44.57
CA GLN A 286 -4.95 -40.78 -45.25
C GLN A 286 -5.71 -42.10 -45.13
N GLN A 287 -6.28 -42.40 -43.96
CA GLN A 287 -7.13 -43.56 -43.75
C GLN A 287 -8.40 -43.51 -44.62
N TRP A 288 -9.06 -42.35 -44.71
CA TRP A 288 -10.22 -42.16 -45.57
C TRP A 288 -9.89 -42.43 -47.05
N PHE A 289 -8.76 -41.91 -47.54
CA PHE A 289 -8.32 -42.18 -48.92
C PHE A 289 -7.98 -43.65 -49.17
N LYS A 290 -7.49 -44.39 -48.17
CA LYS A 290 -7.21 -45.84 -48.29
C LYS A 290 -8.47 -46.71 -48.22
N SER A 291 -9.58 -46.18 -47.69
CA SER A 291 -10.87 -46.88 -47.58
C SER A 291 -11.79 -46.71 -48.79
N LYS A 292 -11.39 -45.94 -49.79
CA LYS A 292 -12.07 -45.76 -51.08
C LYS A 292 -11.35 -46.51 -52.17
#